data_AF-A0A952PJK0-F1
#
_entry.id   AF-A0A952PJK0-F1
#
_cell.length_a   1.000
_cell.length_b   1.000
_cell.length_c   1.000
_cell.angle_alpha   90.00
_cell.angle_beta   90.00
_cell.angle_gamma   90.00
#
_symmetry.space_group_name_H-M   'P 1'
#
loop_
_entity.id
_entity.type
_entity.pdbx_description
1 polymer ?
#
loop_
_entity_poly.entity_id
_entity_poly.type
_entity_poly.pdbx_seq_one_letter_code
_entity_poly.pdbx_strand_id
1 'polypeptide(L)'
;MTNKTKQTMKRQSKAAKPAAKPAKRGVTRNAATKASAGRTSLSRTTQANKSTTPSGISGMVYETAKGLYDAGSIDKTTMREFDTLCLPKVPNYTAVQIKAIRTRCKLSQHVFAAYMNVSASSLQKWERGERKPDGVALKLLNLVDKKGLQALVV
;
A
#
# COMPACT_ATOMS: atom_id res chain seq x y z
N MET A 1 7.09 -50.23 28.21
CA MET A 1 5.77 -50.32 28.87
C MET A 1 4.90 -49.18 28.36
N THR A 2 3.89 -49.55 27.59
CA THR A 2 2.87 -48.68 26.97
C THR A 2 1.74 -48.34 27.93
N ASN A 3 1.10 -47.18 27.75
CA ASN A 3 -0.36 -46.98 27.88
C ASN A 3 -0.72 -45.63 27.21
N LYS A 4 -1.47 -45.57 26.09
CA LYS A 4 -2.94 -45.70 25.96
C LYS A 4 -3.66 -44.73 26.92
N THR A 5 -4.52 -43.81 26.49
CA THR A 5 -5.87 -44.11 25.98
C THR A 5 -6.57 -42.84 25.47
N LYS A 6 -7.33 -43.00 24.39
CA LYS A 6 -8.32 -42.07 23.79
C LYS A 6 -9.59 -41.96 24.65
N GLN A 7 -10.24 -40.80 24.66
CA GLN A 7 -11.72 -40.63 24.70
C GLN A 7 -12.04 -39.13 24.66
N THR A 8 -13.16 -38.58 24.18
CA THR A 8 -14.23 -38.96 23.24
C THR A 8 -15.22 -37.77 23.26
N MET A 9 -15.71 -37.38 22.07
CA MET A 9 -17.00 -36.75 21.72
C MET A 9 -17.74 -35.83 22.71
N LYS A 10 -18.39 -34.76 22.21
CA LYS A 10 -19.81 -34.77 21.77
C LYS A 10 -20.38 -33.34 21.60
N ARG A 11 -21.39 -33.23 20.71
CA ARG A 11 -22.42 -32.16 20.52
C ARG A 11 -22.07 -31.09 19.48
N GLN A 12 -22.60 -31.02 18.25
CA GLN A 12 -24.02 -31.01 17.78
C GLN A 12 -24.93 -30.17 18.70
N SER A 13 -25.76 -29.21 18.31
CA SER A 13 -26.26 -28.63 17.05
C SER A 13 -27.35 -27.62 17.51
N LYS A 14 -27.56 -26.48 16.82
CA LYS A 14 -28.92 -25.90 16.69
C LYS A 14 -29.00 -24.84 15.59
N ALA A 15 -30.03 -25.00 14.77
CA ALA A 15 -30.40 -24.18 13.64
C ALA A 15 -31.42 -23.07 14.00
N ALA A 16 -31.40 -22.04 13.15
CA ALA A 16 -32.52 -21.25 12.59
C ALA A 16 -33.53 -20.52 13.51
N LYS A 17 -33.67 -19.21 13.27
CA LYS A 17 -34.93 -18.60 12.76
C LYS A 17 -34.72 -17.16 12.26
N PRO A 18 -35.15 -16.80 11.04
CA PRO A 18 -35.40 -15.41 10.63
C PRO A 18 -36.91 -15.12 10.62
N ALA A 19 -37.29 -13.86 10.90
CA ALA A 19 -38.46 -13.14 10.36
C ALA A 19 -38.87 -11.98 11.27
N ALA A 20 -38.96 -10.77 10.72
CA ALA A 20 -40.17 -9.92 10.76
C ALA A 20 -39.87 -8.46 10.35
N LYS A 21 -40.39 -8.08 9.19
CA LYS A 21 -40.92 -6.75 8.82
C LYS A 21 -42.36 -7.04 8.33
N PRO A 22 -43.33 -6.10 8.20
CA PRO A 22 -43.28 -4.64 8.35
C PRO A 22 -44.48 -4.00 9.10
N ALA A 23 -44.40 -2.71 9.42
CA ALA A 23 -45.59 -1.88 9.63
C ALA A 23 -45.33 -0.43 9.19
N LYS A 24 -46.35 0.14 8.56
CA LYS A 24 -46.39 1.42 7.84
C LYS A 24 -46.85 2.58 8.76
N ARG A 25 -46.69 3.78 8.18
CA ARG A 25 -47.53 5.00 8.28
C ARG A 25 -47.11 6.05 9.32
N GLY A 26 -46.68 7.19 8.76
CA GLY A 26 -46.52 8.47 9.43
C GLY A 26 -46.15 9.53 8.40
N VAL A 27 -47.14 9.97 7.62
CA VAL A 27 -47.03 11.10 6.69
C VAL A 27 -47.17 12.38 7.50
N THR A 28 -46.14 13.23 7.52
CA THR A 28 -46.29 14.67 7.79
C THR A 28 -45.53 15.43 6.71
N ARG A 29 -46.31 16.05 5.83
CA ARG A 29 -45.84 17.04 4.86
C ARG A 29 -45.45 18.29 5.63
N ASN A 30 -44.26 18.84 5.39
CA ASN A 30 -44.01 20.27 5.53
C ASN A 30 -43.16 20.73 4.37
N ALA A 31 -43.74 21.64 3.59
CA ALA A 31 -43.12 22.36 2.50
C ALA A 31 -42.25 23.47 3.06
N ALA A 32 -41.00 23.57 2.59
CA ALA A 32 -40.18 24.75 2.74
C ALA A 32 -39.31 24.92 1.49
N THR A 33 -39.77 25.84 0.65
CA THR A 33 -38.99 26.87 -0.05
C THR A 33 -37.72 26.47 -0.82
N LYS A 34 -37.84 26.61 -2.15
CA LYS A 34 -36.76 26.76 -3.12
C LYS A 34 -35.81 27.89 -2.71
N ALA A 35 -34.52 27.60 -2.65
CA ALA A 35 -33.46 28.59 -2.77
C ALA A 35 -32.33 28.01 -3.63
N SER A 36 -31.73 28.91 -4.40
CA SER A 36 -30.95 28.73 -5.61
C SER A 36 -29.76 27.78 -5.53
N ALA A 37 -29.61 27.03 -6.62
CA ALA A 37 -28.40 26.30 -6.98
C ALA A 37 -27.22 27.26 -7.23
N GLY A 38 -26.34 27.35 -6.24
CA GLY A 38 -24.94 27.75 -6.41
C GLY A 38 -24.05 26.52 -6.26
N ARG A 39 -24.02 25.65 -7.28
CA ARG A 39 -23.05 24.55 -7.35
C ARG A 39 -21.69 25.13 -7.76
N THR A 40 -21.01 25.77 -6.81
CA THR A 40 -19.59 26.11 -7.00
C THR A 40 -18.81 24.81 -6.94
N SER A 41 -18.35 24.40 -8.11
CA SER A 41 -17.50 23.23 -8.34
C SER A 41 -16.28 23.29 -7.42
N LEU A 42 -16.20 22.36 -6.47
CA LEU A 42 -14.93 21.98 -5.88
C LEU A 42 -14.10 21.33 -6.98
N SER A 43 -13.28 22.15 -7.64
CA SER A 43 -12.22 21.74 -8.53
C SER A 43 -11.23 20.90 -7.71
N ARG A 44 -11.56 19.62 -7.55
CA ARG A 44 -10.60 18.62 -7.10
C ARG A 44 -9.61 18.48 -8.25
N THR A 45 -8.59 19.33 -8.25
CA THR A 45 -7.39 19.13 -9.04
C THR A 45 -6.77 17.84 -8.53
N THR A 46 -7.22 16.71 -9.10
CA THR A 46 -6.45 15.48 -9.08
C THR A 46 -5.17 15.82 -9.81
N GLN A 47 -4.12 16.15 -9.06
CA GLN A 47 -2.76 16.09 -9.59
C GLN A 47 -2.60 14.66 -10.11
N ALA A 48 -2.67 14.51 -11.43
CA ALA A 48 -2.24 13.31 -12.10
C ALA A 48 -0.79 13.11 -11.66
N ASN A 49 -0.58 12.10 -10.82
CA ASN A 49 0.75 11.60 -10.49
C ASN A 49 1.42 11.33 -11.85
N LYS A 50 2.38 12.19 -12.24
CA LYS A 50 3.20 11.96 -13.43
C LYS A 50 3.94 10.66 -13.17
N SER A 51 3.37 9.55 -13.64
CA SER A 51 4.08 8.28 -13.81
C SER A 51 5.30 8.62 -14.65
N THR A 52 6.45 8.65 -14.00
CA THR A 52 7.73 8.89 -14.64
C THR A 52 7.85 7.91 -15.79
N THR A 53 7.78 8.40 -17.03
CA THR A 53 7.97 7.55 -18.22
C THR A 53 9.30 6.83 -18.06
N PRO A 54 9.34 5.49 -18.18
CA PRO A 54 10.58 4.75 -18.03
C PRO A 54 11.58 5.25 -19.08
N SER A 55 12.83 5.48 -18.71
CA SER A 55 13.87 5.89 -19.66
C SER A 55 14.56 4.67 -20.29
N GLY A 56 15.01 4.79 -21.55
CA GLY A 56 15.75 3.73 -22.25
C GLY A 56 14.84 2.68 -22.91
N ILE A 57 15.31 1.42 -23.00
CA ILE A 57 14.59 0.33 -23.69
C ILE A 57 13.20 0.10 -23.08
N SER A 58 13.10 0.12 -21.74
CA SER A 58 11.83 -0.03 -21.05
C SER A 58 10.81 1.05 -21.44
N GLY A 59 11.28 2.28 -21.73
CA GLY A 59 10.42 3.38 -22.17
C GLY A 59 9.86 3.15 -23.56
N MET A 60 10.70 2.74 -24.51
CA MET A 60 10.27 2.47 -25.87
C MET A 60 9.24 1.33 -25.94
N VAL A 61 9.47 0.26 -25.17
CA VAL A 61 8.53 -0.85 -25.05
C VAL A 61 7.22 -0.37 -24.42
N TYR A 62 7.29 0.48 -23.39
CA TYR A 62 6.11 1.06 -22.74
C TYR A 62 5.28 1.90 -23.70
N GLU A 63 5.91 2.80 -24.46
CA GLU A 63 5.19 3.65 -25.44
C GLU A 63 4.55 2.81 -26.56
N THR A 64 5.22 1.75 -27.00
CA THR A 64 4.65 0.82 -27.99
C THR A 64 3.41 0.11 -27.43
N ALA A 65 3.50 -0.42 -26.21
CA ALA A 65 2.37 -1.06 -25.53
C ALA A 65 1.22 -0.07 -25.32
N LYS A 66 1.52 1.17 -24.94
CA LYS A 66 0.54 2.24 -24.83
C LYS A 66 -0.17 2.52 -26.15
N GLY A 67 0.55 2.58 -27.27
CA GLY A 67 -0.05 2.72 -28.59
C GLY A 67 -1.00 1.56 -28.95
N LEU A 68 -0.63 0.33 -28.60
CA LEU A 68 -1.50 -0.85 -28.79
C LEU A 68 -2.74 -0.81 -27.90
N TYR A 69 -2.61 -0.29 -26.67
CA TYR A 69 -3.74 -0.10 -25.77
C TYR A 69 -4.70 0.97 -26.29
N ASP A 70 -4.16 2.10 -26.75
CA ASP A 70 -4.92 3.22 -27.33
C ASP A 70 -5.65 2.77 -28.62
N ALA A 71 -5.07 1.83 -29.38
CA ALA A 71 -5.68 1.19 -30.55
C ALA A 71 -6.65 0.03 -30.20
N GLY A 72 -6.85 -0.29 -28.93
CA GLY A 72 -7.73 -1.37 -28.47
C GLY A 72 -7.21 -2.79 -28.75
N SER A 73 -5.92 -2.94 -29.12
CA SER A 73 -5.28 -4.22 -29.44
C SER A 73 -4.84 -5.00 -28.20
N ILE A 74 -4.62 -4.33 -27.07
CA ILE A 74 -4.39 -4.95 -25.77
C ILE A 74 -5.37 -4.40 -24.74
N ASP A 75 -5.73 -5.20 -23.75
CA ASP A 75 -6.67 -4.81 -22.72
C ASP A 75 -5.98 -4.06 -21.55
N LYS A 76 -6.80 -3.56 -20.64
CA LYS A 76 -6.32 -2.81 -19.47
C LYS A 76 -5.51 -3.70 -18.51
N THR A 77 -5.77 -5.00 -18.49
CA THR A 77 -5.03 -5.96 -17.66
C THR A 77 -3.61 -6.09 -18.17
N THR A 78 -3.44 -6.34 -19.47
CA THR A 78 -2.13 -6.39 -20.14
C THR A 78 -1.37 -5.07 -19.98
N MET A 79 -2.05 -3.90 -20.12
CA MET A 79 -1.37 -2.62 -19.91
C MET A 79 -0.82 -2.45 -18.48
N ARG A 80 -1.53 -2.96 -17.46
CA ARG A 80 -1.04 -2.95 -16.07
C ARG A 80 0.16 -3.87 -15.87
N GLU A 81 0.25 -4.98 -16.59
CA GLU A 81 1.44 -5.82 -16.56
C GLU A 81 2.65 -5.05 -17.08
N PHE A 82 2.50 -4.30 -18.19
CA PHE A 82 3.56 -3.40 -18.68
C PHE A 82 3.94 -2.32 -17.66
N ASP A 83 2.97 -1.72 -16.96
CA ASP A 83 3.25 -0.77 -15.87
C ASP A 83 4.16 -1.41 -14.79
N THR A 84 3.90 -2.67 -14.42
CA THR A 84 4.71 -3.37 -13.41
C THR A 84 6.13 -3.69 -13.89
N LEU A 85 6.28 -4.09 -15.16
CA LEU A 85 7.58 -4.38 -15.77
C LEU A 85 8.48 -3.15 -15.86
N CYS A 86 7.85 -1.98 -15.94
CA CYS A 86 8.51 -0.69 -16.05
C CYS A 86 8.86 -0.05 -14.69
N LEU A 87 8.56 -0.72 -13.56
CA LEU A 87 8.87 -0.17 -12.25
C LEU A 87 10.39 -0.09 -12.02
N PRO A 88 10.90 1.03 -11.49
CA PRO A 88 12.32 1.16 -11.19
C PRO A 88 12.72 0.16 -10.10
N LYS A 89 13.80 -0.57 -10.36
CA LYS A 89 14.38 -1.52 -9.40
C LYS A 89 14.81 -0.79 -8.13
N VAL A 90 14.47 -1.37 -6.97
CA VAL A 90 14.93 -0.88 -5.67
C VAL A 90 16.39 -1.31 -5.49
N PRO A 91 17.33 -0.37 -5.22
CA PRO A 91 18.72 -0.71 -4.99
C PRO A 91 18.88 -1.50 -3.69
N ASN A 92 19.88 -2.38 -3.64
CA ASN A 92 20.31 -3.01 -2.40
C ASN A 92 21.21 -2.04 -1.63
N TYR A 93 21.08 -2.01 -0.30
CA TYR A 93 21.91 -1.18 0.56
C TYR A 93 22.91 -2.01 1.36
N THR A 94 24.14 -1.52 1.44
CA THR A 94 25.17 -2.05 2.35
C THR A 94 24.95 -1.53 3.77
N ALA A 95 25.54 -2.21 4.76
CA ALA A 95 25.47 -1.79 6.17
C ALA A 95 25.92 -0.33 6.36
N VAL A 96 26.99 0.07 5.67
CA VAL A 96 27.53 1.44 5.69
C VAL A 96 26.53 2.43 5.11
N GLN A 97 25.88 2.09 3.99
CA GLN A 97 24.87 2.95 3.38
C GLN A 97 23.63 3.11 4.26
N ILE A 98 23.17 2.04 4.91
CA ILE A 98 22.03 2.10 5.85
C ILE A 98 22.35 3.05 7.01
N LYS A 99 23.55 2.92 7.59
CA LYS A 99 24.02 3.84 8.64
C LYS A 99 24.09 5.28 8.12
N ALA A 100 24.58 5.50 6.91
CA ALA A 100 24.68 6.83 6.30
C ALA A 100 23.31 7.47 6.04
N ILE A 101 22.30 6.70 5.62
CA ILE A 101 20.91 7.18 5.47
C ILE A 101 20.40 7.67 6.83
N ARG A 102 20.54 6.86 7.89
CA ARG A 102 20.11 7.23 9.23
C ARG A 102 20.82 8.49 9.74
N THR A 103 22.15 8.57 9.61
CA THR A 103 22.91 9.72 10.11
C THR A 103 22.60 11.00 9.34
N ARG A 104 22.31 10.91 8.04
CA ARG A 104 21.80 12.04 7.25
C ARG A 104 20.47 12.57 7.77
N CYS A 105 19.62 11.70 8.31
CA CYS A 105 18.39 12.08 9.02
C CYS A 105 18.63 12.61 10.44
N LYS A 106 19.87 12.61 10.95
CA LYS A 106 20.24 13.03 12.31
C LYS A 106 19.50 12.29 13.42
N LEU A 107 19.16 11.02 13.19
CA LEU A 107 18.42 10.20 14.15
C LEU A 107 19.32 9.18 14.87
N SER A 108 18.98 8.93 16.13
CA SER A 108 19.51 7.76 16.84
C SER A 108 18.96 6.47 16.20
N GLN A 109 19.64 5.34 16.44
CA GLN A 109 19.23 4.05 15.90
C GLN A 109 17.82 3.68 16.33
N HIS A 110 17.50 3.84 17.61
CA HIS A 110 16.18 3.50 18.14
C HIS A 110 15.06 4.35 17.51
N VAL A 111 15.27 5.66 17.38
CA VAL A 111 14.28 6.56 16.79
C VAL A 111 14.08 6.25 15.30
N PHE A 112 15.17 6.01 14.56
CA PHE A 112 15.06 5.62 13.15
C PHE A 112 14.30 4.30 12.96
N ALA A 113 14.51 3.32 13.84
CA ALA A 113 13.78 2.06 13.83
C ALA A 113 12.27 2.28 14.05
N ALA A 114 11.90 3.19 14.95
CA ALA A 114 10.50 3.55 15.18
C ALA A 114 9.85 4.17 13.93
N TYR A 115 10.52 5.12 13.26
CA TYR A 115 10.04 5.68 11.99
C TYR A 115 9.87 4.61 10.90
N MET A 116 10.78 3.63 10.86
CA MET A 116 10.72 2.53 9.91
C MET A 116 9.74 1.40 10.29
N ASN A 117 9.07 1.49 11.43
CA ASN A 117 8.23 0.43 12.01
C ASN A 117 8.94 -0.93 12.10
N VAL A 118 10.18 -0.93 12.58
CA VAL A 118 10.98 -2.14 12.82
C VAL A 118 11.60 -2.13 14.22
N SER A 119 12.02 -3.30 14.71
CA SER A 119 12.74 -3.34 15.99
C SER A 119 14.12 -2.68 15.86
N ALA A 120 14.58 -2.05 16.94
CA ALA A 120 15.94 -1.51 17.01
C ALA A 120 17.00 -2.60 16.78
N SER A 121 16.74 -3.84 17.22
CA SER A 121 17.63 -4.98 16.97
C SER A 121 17.75 -5.30 15.48
N SER A 122 16.64 -5.26 14.72
CA SER A 122 16.65 -5.49 13.28
C SER A 122 17.51 -4.46 12.56
N LEU A 123 17.30 -3.17 12.88
CA LEU A 123 18.11 -2.09 12.31
C LEU A 123 19.59 -2.22 12.69
N GLN A 124 19.88 -2.63 13.92
CA GLN A 124 21.25 -2.87 14.38
C GLN A 124 21.94 -3.99 13.61
N LYS A 125 21.24 -5.12 13.37
CA LYS A 125 21.75 -6.22 12.54
C LYS A 125 22.01 -5.77 11.10
N TRP A 126 21.19 -4.86 10.57
CA TRP A 126 21.39 -4.28 9.24
C TRP A 126 22.63 -3.36 9.19
N GLU A 127 22.78 -2.46 10.17
CA GLU A 127 23.93 -1.56 10.26
C GLU A 127 25.26 -2.28 10.55
N ARG A 128 25.20 -3.52 11.08
CA ARG A 128 26.38 -4.40 11.23
C ARG A 128 26.59 -5.36 10.05
N GLY A 129 25.64 -5.46 9.12
CA GLY A 129 25.72 -6.34 7.96
C GLY A 129 25.42 -7.82 8.23
N GLU A 130 24.94 -8.16 9.43
CA GLU A 130 24.55 -9.53 9.80
C GLU A 130 23.27 -9.99 9.09
N ARG A 131 22.39 -9.04 8.76
CA ARG A 131 21.18 -9.25 7.97
C ARG A 131 21.01 -8.13 6.97
N LYS A 132 20.30 -8.41 5.89
CA LYS A 132 19.89 -7.39 4.91
C LYS A 132 18.40 -7.09 5.06
N PRO A 133 17.98 -5.82 4.84
CA PRO A 133 16.58 -5.50 4.69
C PRO A 133 16.07 -6.06 3.36
N ASP A 134 14.84 -6.55 3.37
CA ASP A 134 14.17 -7.14 2.22
C ASP A 134 12.74 -6.61 2.08
N GLY A 135 12.11 -6.92 0.94
CA GLY A 135 10.71 -6.60 0.64
C GLY A 135 10.34 -5.14 0.97
N VAL A 136 9.41 -4.99 1.92
CA VAL A 136 8.87 -3.69 2.33
C VAL A 136 9.94 -2.83 3.01
N ALA A 137 10.77 -3.41 3.89
CA ALA A 137 11.80 -2.67 4.60
C ALA A 137 12.83 -2.05 3.64
N LEU A 138 13.22 -2.81 2.60
CA LEU A 138 14.11 -2.31 1.55
C LEU A 138 13.47 -1.16 0.76
N LYS A 139 12.17 -1.27 0.47
CA LYS A 139 11.42 -0.21 -0.21
C LYS A 139 11.33 1.06 0.64
N LEU A 140 11.09 0.94 1.95
CA LEU A 140 11.06 2.07 2.89
C LEU A 140 12.42 2.75 3.01
N LEU A 141 13.51 1.97 3.09
CA LEU A 141 14.86 2.53 3.06
C LEU A 141 15.11 3.35 1.80
N ASN A 142 14.75 2.81 0.63
CA ASN A 142 14.88 3.55 -0.63
C ASN A 142 13.98 4.79 -0.69
N LEU A 143 12.82 4.77 -0.03
CA LEU A 143 11.96 5.93 0.06
C LEU A 143 12.61 7.04 0.90
N VAL A 144 13.14 6.69 2.08
CA VAL A 144 13.86 7.62 2.96
C VAL A 144 15.13 8.14 2.31
N ASP A 145 15.88 7.27 1.61
CA ASP A 145 17.11 7.64 0.92
C ASP A 145 16.85 8.73 -0.13
N LYS A 146 15.79 8.57 -0.93
CA LYS A 146 15.44 9.47 -2.03
C LYS A 146 14.63 10.70 -1.62
N LYS A 147 13.73 10.57 -0.64
CA LYS A 147 12.75 11.62 -0.28
C LYS A 147 12.93 12.17 1.14
N GLY A 148 13.83 11.60 1.92
CA GLY A 148 14.00 11.92 3.33
C GLY A 148 12.90 11.33 4.22
N LEU A 149 13.00 11.65 5.51
CA LEU A 149 12.17 11.05 6.56
C LEU A 149 10.68 11.44 6.47
N GLN A 150 10.37 12.59 5.87
CA GLN A 150 9.00 13.09 5.67
C GLN A 150 8.13 12.09 4.89
N ALA A 151 8.73 11.23 4.07
CA ALA A 151 8.00 10.23 3.32
C ALA A 151 7.43 9.08 4.17
N LEU A 152 7.81 8.99 5.45
CA LEU A 152 7.31 7.99 6.41
C LEU A 152 6.34 8.57 7.44
N VAL A 153 6.12 9.89 7.43
CA VAL A 153 5.18 10.55 8.33
C VAL A 153 3.86 10.69 7.57
N VAL A 154 2.85 9.93 7.99
CA VAL A 154 1.53 9.84 7.36
C VAL A 154 0.45 10.12 8.39
#